data_AF-A0A9Q3IRR9-F1
#
_entry.id   AF-A0A9Q3IRR9-F1
#
_cell.length_a   1.000
_cell.length_b   1.000
_cell.length_c   1.000
_cell.angle_alpha   90.00
_cell.angle_beta   90.00
_cell.angle_gamma   90.00
#
_symmetry.space_group_name_H-M   'P 1'
#
loop_
_entity.id
_entity.type
_entity.pdbx_description
1 polymer ?
#
loop_
_entity_poly.entity_id
_entity_poly.type
_entity_poly.pdbx_seq_one_letter_code
_entity_poly.pdbx_strand_id
1 'polypeptide(L)'
;MQDAKLYRARPAKQMGYTAGKSSISIVMVENQEAKVNMDTGMKFGTMIQIQEPIYACEIAHMDWVKVFPLGGDRSYNEFLVLVDTYRKTPIFLPFQKHVTAMDTVIMIWNKVISHIGLFQNIISDRDLKLTSALRTNLHNLFGTKLSF
;
A
#
# COMPACT_ATOMS: atom_id res chain seq x y z
N MET A 1 19.79 -33.18 -3.71
CA MET A 1 20.10 -31.74 -3.59
C MET A 1 21.12 -31.42 -4.67
N GLN A 2 20.72 -30.80 -5.78
CA GLN A 2 21.67 -30.31 -6.78
C GLN A 2 22.09 -28.89 -6.39
N ASP A 3 23.40 -28.66 -6.39
CA ASP A 3 24.05 -27.43 -5.95
C ASP A 3 23.58 -26.21 -6.75
N ALA A 4 22.91 -25.28 -6.09
CA ALA A 4 22.55 -23.99 -6.66
C ALA A 4 23.81 -23.10 -6.70
N LYS A 5 24.43 -22.97 -7.88
CA LYS A 5 25.60 -22.10 -8.07
C LYS A 5 25.16 -20.62 -8.10
N LEU A 6 25.71 -19.82 -7.19
CA LEU A 6 25.57 -18.36 -7.19
C LEU A 6 26.21 -17.78 -8.46
N TYR A 7 25.39 -17.19 -9.35
CA TYR A 7 25.85 -16.78 -10.68
C TYR A 7 26.30 -15.31 -10.74
N ARG A 8 25.65 -14.38 -10.01
CA ARG A 8 26.06 -12.97 -9.92
C ARG A 8 25.58 -12.29 -8.63
N ALA A 9 26.49 -11.61 -7.95
CA ALA A 9 26.18 -10.53 -7.00
C ALA A 9 26.57 -9.19 -7.66
N ARG A 10 25.67 -8.59 -8.44
CA ARG A 10 25.84 -7.21 -8.92
C ARG A 10 24.50 -6.47 -8.85
N PRO A 11 24.50 -5.21 -8.36
CA PRO A 11 23.31 -4.37 -8.42
C PRO A 11 22.99 -4.03 -9.88
N ALA A 12 21.70 -3.93 -10.21
CA ALA A 12 21.28 -3.32 -11.47
C ALA A 12 21.79 -1.86 -11.50
N LYS A 13 22.28 -1.40 -12.66
CA LYS A 13 22.69 0.00 -12.84
C LYS A 13 21.56 0.92 -12.34
N GLN A 14 21.89 1.82 -11.41
CA GLN A 14 21.04 2.85 -10.78
C GLN A 14 20.24 2.51 -9.50
N MET A 15 20.39 1.35 -8.87
CA MET A 15 19.86 1.15 -7.51
C MET A 15 20.93 1.34 -6.43
N GLY A 16 20.82 2.42 -5.65
CA GLY A 16 21.58 2.62 -4.41
C GLY A 16 21.08 1.70 -3.30
N TYR A 17 21.99 1.21 -2.45
CA TYR A 17 21.63 0.39 -1.28
C TYR A 17 20.98 1.27 -0.20
N THR A 18 19.86 0.81 0.37
CA THR A 18 19.50 1.16 1.74
C THR A 18 19.70 -0.10 2.57
N ALA A 19 20.57 -0.02 3.59
CA ALA A 19 20.91 -1.15 4.45
C ALA A 19 19.67 -1.65 5.21
N GLY A 20 19.07 -2.73 4.72
CA GLY A 20 17.87 -3.35 5.30
C GLY A 20 17.68 -4.80 4.84
N LYS A 21 18.46 -5.73 5.40
CA LYS A 21 18.18 -7.18 5.62
C LYS A 21 17.40 -8.00 4.56
N SER A 22 17.70 -7.90 3.27
CA SER A 22 17.65 -9.08 2.38
C SER A 22 18.44 -8.83 1.11
N SER A 23 19.56 -9.52 0.95
CA SER A 23 20.39 -9.45 -0.25
C SER A 23 19.73 -10.26 -1.37
N ILE A 24 19.16 -9.58 -2.38
CA ILE A 24 18.59 -10.26 -3.56
C ILE A 24 19.73 -10.95 -4.32
N SER A 25 19.62 -12.26 -4.51
CA SER A 25 20.53 -13.03 -5.36
C SER A 25 19.79 -13.65 -6.54
N ILE A 26 20.40 -13.61 -7.72
CA ILE A 26 19.92 -14.31 -8.90
C ILE A 26 20.63 -15.66 -8.94
N VAL A 27 19.85 -16.73 -8.86
CA VAL A 27 20.32 -18.11 -8.83
C VAL A 27 19.63 -18.90 -9.94
N MET A 28 20.37 -19.77 -10.61
CA MET A 28 19.83 -20.65 -11.64
C MET A 28 19.17 -21.85 -10.98
N VAL A 29 17.86 -22.03 -11.21
CA VAL A 29 17.09 -23.20 -10.78
C VAL A 29 16.51 -23.83 -12.04
N GLU A 30 16.84 -25.09 -12.34
CA GLU A 30 16.31 -25.81 -13.51
C GLU A 30 16.54 -25.09 -14.85
N ASN A 31 17.73 -24.50 -15.05
CA ASN A 31 18.09 -23.67 -16.21
C ASN A 31 17.25 -22.38 -16.39
N GLN A 32 16.53 -21.94 -15.37
CA GLN A 32 15.85 -20.64 -15.34
C GLN A 32 16.43 -19.72 -14.25
N GLU A 33 16.52 -18.42 -14.54
CA GLU A 33 16.93 -17.43 -13.55
C GLU A 33 15.82 -17.22 -12.51
N ALA A 34 16.14 -17.41 -11.23
CA ALA A 34 15.24 -17.16 -10.12
C ALA A 34 15.87 -16.15 -9.16
N LYS A 35 15.08 -15.14 -8.78
CA LYS A 35 15.43 -14.26 -7.65
C LYS A 35 15.12 -15.01 -6.37
N VAL A 36 16.13 -15.18 -5.52
CA VAL A 36 15.99 -15.83 -4.21
C VAL A 36 16.45 -14.89 -3.11
N ASN A 37 15.82 -15.03 -1.95
CA ASN A 37 16.29 -14.38 -0.74
C ASN A 37 17.49 -15.17 -0.20
N MET A 38 18.65 -14.50 -0.04
CA MET A 38 19.86 -15.14 0.49
C MET A 38 19.68 -15.73 1.89
N ASP A 39 18.81 -15.13 2.71
CA ASP A 39 18.65 -15.52 4.12
C ASP A 39 17.75 -16.76 4.26
N THR A 40 16.82 -16.97 3.33
CA THR A 40 15.83 -18.07 3.40
C THR A 40 15.99 -19.13 2.32
N GLY A 41 16.76 -18.86 1.25
CA GLY A 41 16.88 -19.73 0.09
C GLY A 41 15.58 -19.89 -0.73
N MET A 42 14.49 -19.23 -0.33
CA MET A 42 13.20 -19.31 -1.00
C MET A 42 13.16 -18.38 -2.21
N LYS A 43 12.46 -18.82 -3.26
CA LYS A 43 12.10 -17.96 -4.38
C LYS A 43 11.26 -16.79 -3.86
N PHE A 44 11.53 -15.58 -4.32
CA PHE A 44 10.63 -14.46 -4.04
C PHE A 44 9.25 -14.76 -4.62
N GLY A 45 8.20 -14.39 -3.88
CA GLY A 45 6.83 -14.50 -4.38
C GLY A 45 6.66 -13.69 -5.67
N THR A 46 5.83 -14.19 -6.58
CA THR A 46 5.49 -13.49 -7.83
C THR A 46 4.79 -12.17 -7.49
N MET A 47 5.10 -11.10 -8.23
CA MET A 47 4.31 -9.87 -8.17
C MET A 47 2.86 -10.21 -8.53
N ILE A 48 1.94 -9.91 -7.63
CA ILE A 48 0.50 -10.06 -7.89
C ILE A 48 0.09 -8.87 -8.74
N GLN A 49 -0.37 -9.15 -9.96
CA GLN A 49 -0.99 -8.13 -10.79
C GLN A 49 -2.45 -7.96 -10.36
N ILE A 50 -2.79 -6.75 -9.93
CA ILE A 50 -4.17 -6.38 -9.62
C ILE A 50 -4.89 -6.17 -10.96
N GLN A 51 -6.12 -6.71 -11.08
CA GLN A 51 -6.94 -6.48 -12.26
C GLN A 51 -7.22 -4.98 -12.43
N GLU A 52 -7.05 -4.46 -13.63
CA GLU A 52 -7.35 -3.05 -13.90
C GLU A 52 -8.86 -2.82 -13.81
N PRO A 53 -9.32 -1.83 -13.00
CA PRO A 53 -10.74 -1.53 -12.90
C PRO A 53 -11.32 -1.06 -14.22
N ILE A 54 -12.58 -1.42 -14.45
CA ILE A 54 -13.33 -1.04 -15.66
C ILE A 54 -14.13 0.24 -15.40
N TYR A 55 -14.53 0.48 -14.15
CA TYR A 55 -15.34 1.62 -13.75
C TYR A 55 -14.67 2.48 -12.68
N ALA A 56 -15.04 3.77 -12.65
CA ALA A 56 -14.66 4.66 -11.56
C ALA A 56 -15.20 4.13 -10.22
N CYS A 57 -14.43 4.36 -9.16
CA CYS A 57 -14.74 3.92 -7.80
C CYS A 57 -14.86 2.39 -7.63
N GLU A 58 -14.30 1.59 -8.53
CA GLU A 58 -14.26 0.13 -8.35
C GLU A 58 -13.16 -0.28 -7.36
N ILE A 59 -11.93 0.19 -7.61
CA ILE A 59 -10.76 -0.11 -6.79
C ILE A 59 -10.09 1.20 -6.40
N ALA A 60 -9.85 1.40 -5.10
CA ALA A 60 -9.02 2.46 -4.58
C ALA A 60 -7.81 1.92 -3.83
N HIS A 61 -6.67 2.60 -3.98
CA HIS A 61 -5.53 2.45 -3.10
C HIS A 61 -5.58 3.50 -2.00
N MET A 62 -5.31 3.09 -0.77
CA MET A 62 -5.31 3.97 0.39
C MET A 62 -4.03 3.79 1.19
N ASP A 63 -3.33 4.88 1.49
CA ASP A 63 -2.05 4.85 2.19
C ASP A 63 -1.84 6.10 3.07
N TRP A 64 -1.18 5.92 4.21
CA TRP A 64 -0.78 7.02 5.09
C TRP A 64 0.63 7.48 4.76
N VAL A 65 0.71 8.69 4.24
CA VAL A 65 2.00 9.38 4.09
C VAL A 65 2.26 10.17 5.36
N LYS A 66 3.28 9.74 6.10
CA LYS A 66 3.61 10.22 7.44
C LYS A 66 4.84 11.13 7.43
N VAL A 67 5.00 11.88 8.53
CA VAL A 67 6.23 12.63 8.85
C VAL A 67 6.47 13.81 7.92
N PHE A 68 5.54 14.75 7.91
CA PHE A 68 5.74 16.07 7.31
C PHE A 68 6.03 17.12 8.38
N PRO A 69 6.74 18.22 8.03
CA PRO A 69 6.73 19.43 8.84
C PRO A 69 5.30 19.90 9.11
N LEU A 70 5.08 20.54 10.25
CA LEU A 70 3.76 21.10 10.59
C LEU A 70 3.38 22.14 9.55
N GLY A 71 2.21 21.96 8.94
CA GLY A 71 1.71 22.81 7.86
C GLY A 71 0.36 23.46 8.20
N GLY A 72 0.25 24.75 7.84
CA GLY A 72 -0.97 25.55 7.96
C GLY A 72 -1.42 25.84 9.39
N ASP A 73 -2.53 26.56 9.53
CA ASP A 73 -3.06 27.03 10.82
C ASP A 73 -3.47 25.90 11.77
N ARG A 74 -3.70 24.70 11.23
CA ARG A 74 -4.10 23.50 11.97
C ARG A 74 -2.96 22.53 12.23
N SER A 75 -1.73 22.87 11.85
CA SER A 75 -0.53 22.09 12.13
C SER A 75 -0.63 20.63 11.66
N TYR A 76 -1.12 20.43 10.44
CA TYR A 76 -1.19 19.09 9.83
C TYR A 76 0.22 18.56 9.55
N ASN A 77 0.43 17.27 9.76
CA ASN A 77 1.76 16.63 9.60
C ASN A 77 1.70 15.23 8.97
N GLU A 78 0.52 14.79 8.57
CA GLU A 78 0.30 13.53 7.89
C GLU A 78 -0.82 13.69 6.85
N PHE A 79 -0.79 12.84 5.84
CA PHE A 79 -1.83 12.76 4.82
C PHE A 79 -2.32 11.34 4.67
N LEU A 80 -3.64 11.18 4.56
CA LEU A 80 -4.21 9.99 3.97
C LEU A 80 -4.35 10.25 2.48
N VAL A 81 -3.72 9.39 1.68
CA VAL A 81 -3.81 9.44 0.22
C VAL A 81 -4.76 8.36 -0.22
N LEU A 82 -5.73 8.75 -1.04
CA LEU A 82 -6.66 7.82 -1.67
C LEU A 82 -6.61 8.00 -3.18
N VAL A 83 -6.36 6.92 -3.91
CA VAL A 83 -6.22 6.94 -5.37
C VAL A 83 -7.25 6.00 -5.96
N ASP A 84 -8.17 6.54 -6.76
CA ASP A 84 -9.03 5.72 -7.61
C ASP A 84 -8.19 5.14 -8.75
N THR A 85 -8.05 3.82 -8.81
CA THR A 85 -7.23 3.12 -9.79
C THR A 85 -7.76 3.28 -11.22
N TYR A 86 -9.01 3.66 -11.41
CA TYR A 86 -9.55 4.01 -12.73
C TYR A 86 -9.14 5.44 -13.14
N ARG A 87 -9.36 6.41 -12.26
CA ARG A 87 -9.09 7.83 -12.56
C ARG A 87 -7.60 8.21 -12.46
N LYS A 88 -6.79 7.36 -11.82
CA LYS A 88 -5.36 7.57 -11.52
C LYS A 88 -5.07 8.91 -10.83
N THR A 89 -6.09 9.52 -10.21
CA THR A 89 -6.00 10.85 -9.61
C THR A 89 -5.96 10.69 -8.08
N PRO A 90 -4.88 11.14 -7.42
CA PRO A 90 -4.76 11.05 -5.97
C PRO A 90 -5.59 12.13 -5.28
N ILE A 91 -6.17 11.76 -4.15
CA ILE A 91 -6.90 12.64 -3.24
C ILE A 91 -6.12 12.68 -1.94
N PHE A 92 -5.76 13.89 -1.51
CA PHE A 92 -5.00 14.12 -0.29
C PHE A 92 -5.92 14.63 0.81
N LEU A 93 -6.01 13.89 1.91
CA LEU A 93 -6.72 14.30 3.10
C LEU A 93 -5.70 14.64 4.20
N PRO A 94 -5.59 15.91 4.64
CA PRO A 94 -4.63 16.30 5.67
C PRO A 94 -5.11 15.93 7.07
N PHE A 95 -4.20 15.43 7.89
CA PHE A 95 -4.48 15.00 9.26
C PHE A 95 -3.38 15.40 10.24
N GLN A 96 -3.78 15.49 11.52
CA GLN A 96 -2.84 15.56 12.63
C GLN A 96 -2.47 14.14 13.06
N LYS A 97 -1.24 13.97 13.56
CA LYS A 97 -0.69 12.69 14.02
C LYS A 97 -1.61 11.87 14.94
N HIS A 98 -2.41 12.52 15.78
CA HIS A 98 -3.24 11.84 16.79
C HIS A 98 -4.74 11.81 16.44
N VAL A 99 -5.08 11.81 15.14
CA VAL A 99 -6.48 11.70 14.70
C VAL A 99 -7.09 10.35 15.09
N THR A 100 -8.37 10.35 15.47
CA THR A 100 -9.11 9.11 15.75
C THR A 100 -9.55 8.43 14.45
N ALA A 101 -9.80 7.11 14.53
CA ALA A 101 -10.35 6.37 13.39
C ALA A 101 -11.71 6.94 12.94
N MET A 102 -12.56 7.38 13.87
CA MET A 102 -13.88 7.92 13.55
C MET A 102 -13.78 9.26 12.81
N ASP A 103 -12.93 10.17 13.27
CA ASP A 103 -12.72 11.46 12.58
C ASP A 103 -12.17 11.25 11.16
N THR A 104 -11.31 10.24 11.00
CA THR A 104 -10.78 9.83 9.69
C THR A 104 -11.91 9.37 8.77
N VAL A 105 -12.79 8.50 9.25
CA VAL A 105 -13.95 8.02 8.49
C VAL A 105 -14.89 9.16 8.10
N ILE A 106 -15.20 10.06 9.04
CA ILE A 106 -16.06 11.23 8.78
C ILE A 106 -15.42 12.14 7.71
N MET A 107 -14.11 12.35 7.77
CA MET A 107 -13.40 13.14 6.76
C MET A 107 -13.44 12.47 5.38
N ILE A 108 -13.21 11.16 5.30
CA ILE A 108 -13.33 10.40 4.04
C ILE A 108 -14.74 10.53 3.48
N TRP A 109 -15.77 10.35 4.31
CA TRP A 109 -17.15 10.47 3.89
C TRP A 109 -17.46 11.85 3.31
N ASN A 110 -17.13 12.90 4.06
CA ASN A 110 -17.47 14.27 3.70
C ASN A 110 -16.68 14.83 2.53
N LYS A 111 -15.44 14.37 2.31
CA LYS A 111 -14.53 14.93 1.30
C LYS A 111 -14.34 14.06 0.08
N VAL A 112 -14.57 12.75 0.19
CA VAL A 112 -14.35 11.80 -0.90
C VAL A 112 -15.68 11.23 -1.35
N ILE A 113 -16.37 10.53 -0.46
CA ILE A 113 -17.53 9.71 -0.83
C ILE A 113 -18.70 10.59 -1.30
N SER A 114 -18.94 11.71 -0.63
CA SER A 114 -19.94 12.71 -0.99
C SER A 114 -19.76 13.31 -2.40
N HIS A 115 -18.53 13.33 -2.92
CA HIS A 115 -18.19 14.01 -4.18
C HIS A 115 -17.87 13.04 -5.32
N ILE A 116 -17.30 11.88 -5.02
CA ILE A 116 -16.72 10.96 -6.01
C ILE A 116 -17.55 9.70 -6.15
N GLY A 117 -18.10 9.19 -5.04
CA GLY A 117 -18.81 7.92 -4.97
C GLY A 117 -18.17 6.95 -3.97
N LEU A 118 -18.85 5.83 -3.77
CA LEU A 118 -18.42 4.77 -2.86
C LEU A 118 -17.49 3.79 -3.57
N PHE A 119 -16.33 3.49 -2.95
CA PHE A 119 -15.42 2.48 -3.47
C PHE A 119 -15.91 1.07 -3.17
N GLN A 120 -15.89 0.19 -4.18
CA GLN A 120 -16.24 -1.23 -3.96
C GLN A 120 -15.13 -1.95 -3.18
N ASN A 121 -13.87 -1.73 -3.59
CA ASN A 121 -12.70 -2.31 -2.96
C ASN A 121 -11.69 -1.22 -2.58
N ILE A 122 -11.20 -1.26 -1.34
CA ILE A 122 -10.11 -0.40 -0.87
C ILE A 122 -8.93 -1.29 -0.50
N ILE A 123 -7.82 -1.12 -1.19
CA ILE A 123 -6.55 -1.80 -0.95
C ILE A 123 -5.68 -0.86 -0.11
N SER A 124 -5.37 -1.27 1.11
CA SER A 124 -4.51 -0.51 2.01
C SER A 124 -3.40 -1.40 2.57
N ASP A 125 -2.34 -0.77 3.05
CA ASP A 125 -1.31 -1.47 3.81
C ASP A 125 -1.83 -1.86 5.21
N ARG A 126 -0.94 -2.44 6.03
CA ARG A 126 -1.25 -2.83 7.42
C ARG A 126 -0.80 -1.78 8.44
N ASP A 127 -0.90 -0.49 8.11
CA ASP A 127 -0.63 0.57 9.09
C ASP A 127 -1.53 0.42 10.32
N LEU A 128 -0.97 0.68 11.50
CA LEU A 128 -1.69 0.71 12.78
C LEU A 128 -2.84 1.73 12.77
N LYS A 129 -2.76 2.79 11.96
CA LYS A 129 -3.87 3.75 11.77
C LYS A 129 -4.97 3.21 10.84
N LEU A 130 -4.65 2.25 9.99
CA LEU A 130 -5.58 1.50 9.12
C LEU A 130 -6.01 0.19 9.78
N THR A 131 -6.10 0.20 11.11
CA THR A 131 -6.52 -0.94 11.93
C THR A 131 -7.94 -1.40 11.61
N SER A 132 -8.28 -2.55 12.17
CA SER A 132 -9.65 -3.08 12.17
C SER A 132 -10.69 -2.05 12.62
N ALA A 133 -10.36 -1.15 13.55
CA ALA A 133 -11.29 -0.10 13.98
C ALA A 133 -11.69 0.86 12.84
N LEU A 134 -10.71 1.35 12.07
CA LEU A 134 -11.00 2.19 10.90
C LEU A 134 -11.76 1.39 9.85
N ARG A 135 -11.33 0.16 9.56
CA ARG A 135 -12.02 -0.71 8.59
C ARG A 135 -13.46 -0.94 9.01
N THR A 136 -13.72 -1.36 10.25
CA THR A 136 -15.06 -1.57 10.78
C THR A 136 -15.90 -0.30 10.70
N ASN A 137 -15.34 0.86 11.04
CA ASN A 137 -16.06 2.13 10.93
C ASN A 137 -16.39 2.51 9.47
N LEU A 138 -15.44 2.29 8.54
CA LEU A 138 -15.69 2.47 7.11
C LEU A 138 -16.78 1.52 6.62
N HIS A 139 -16.69 0.23 6.96
CA HIS A 139 -17.70 -0.77 6.61
C HIS A 139 -19.09 -0.44 7.17
N ASN A 140 -19.17 -0.04 8.44
CA ASN A 140 -20.42 0.40 9.07
C ASN A 140 -21.01 1.63 8.36
N LEU A 141 -20.17 2.56 7.93
CA LEU A 141 -20.62 3.77 7.24
C LEU A 141 -21.00 3.50 5.77
N PHE A 142 -20.33 2.54 5.12
CA PHE A 142 -20.58 2.14 3.74
C PHE A 142 -21.72 1.14 3.59
N GLY A 143 -22.17 0.50 4.67
CA GLY A 143 -23.17 -0.55 4.64
C GLY A 143 -22.71 -1.85 3.96
N THR A 144 -21.40 -2.06 3.82
CA THR A 144 -20.83 -3.23 3.12
C THR A 144 -20.33 -4.30 4.09
N LYS A 145 -20.69 -5.57 3.81
CA LYS A 145 -20.29 -6.73 4.63
C LYS A 145 -18.77 -6.93 4.61
N LEU A 146 -18.21 -7.20 5.79
CA LEU A 146 -16.80 -7.54 5.97
C LEU A 146 -16.54 -8.93 5.36
N SER A 147 -15.68 -9.02 4.34
CA SER A 147 -15.15 -10.30 3.86
C SER A 147 -13.66 -10.35 4.19
N PHE A 148 -13.27 -11.42 4.90
CA PHE A 148 -11.91 -11.72 5.33
C PHE A 148 -11.12 -12.41 4.22
#